data_AF-A0A9X6LLB4-F1
#
_entry.id   AF-A0A9X6LLB4-F1
#
_cell.length_a   1.000
_cell.length_b   1.000
_cell.length_c   1.000
_cell.angle_alpha   90.00
_cell.angle_beta   90.00
_cell.angle_gamma   90.00
#
_symmetry.space_group_name_H-M   'P 1'
#
loop_
_entity.id
_entity.type
_entity.pdbx_description
1 polymer ?
#
loop_
_entity_poly.entity_id
_entity_poly.type
_entity_poly.pdbx_seq_one_letter_code
_entity_poly.pdbx_strand_id
1 'polypeptide(L)'
;MQVLLILSAIWKSGANIYLDEKDDQVAIKKQNLIPSEIMQAAEQNYQVIYDWFKSWKGESLEKITLMKIFYHFCGWQHNEKLHKWLLDEEDSLQLFYEWTIVLANNGWKDVYEDHRQFENDESNVMARKIYERAVIYAKRGA
;
A
#
# COMPACT_ATOMS: atom_id res chain seq x y z
N MET A 1 2.90 16.62 -8.11
CA MET A 1 3.74 15.43 -7.84
C MET A 1 2.80 14.26 -7.55
N GLN A 2 3.15 13.03 -7.92
CA GLN A 2 2.31 11.86 -7.61
C GLN A 2 2.20 11.68 -6.10
N VAL A 3 0.97 11.47 -5.60
CA VAL A 3 0.71 11.39 -4.17
C VAL A 3 1.49 10.25 -3.50
N LEU A 4 1.57 9.08 -4.13
CA LEU A 4 2.32 7.94 -3.61
C LEU A 4 3.84 8.19 -3.62
N LEU A 5 4.35 9.02 -4.51
CA LEU A 5 5.77 9.40 -4.47
C LEU A 5 6.08 10.18 -3.19
N ILE A 6 5.23 11.15 -2.81
CA ILE A 6 5.37 11.90 -1.56
C ILE A 6 5.25 10.97 -0.35
N LEU A 7 4.19 10.16 -0.32
CA LEU A 7 3.91 9.25 0.78
C LEU A 7 5.03 8.21 0.97
N SER A 8 5.52 7.63 -0.13
CA SER A 8 6.64 6.68 -0.08
C SER A 8 7.91 7.31 0.45
N ALA A 9 8.24 8.55 0.07
CA ALA A 9 9.40 9.26 0.60
C ALA A 9 9.28 9.52 2.11
N ILE A 10 8.07 9.86 2.58
CA ILE A 10 7.78 10.01 4.01
C ILE A 10 7.94 8.67 4.74
N TRP A 11 7.36 7.57 4.24
CA TRP A 11 7.48 6.28 4.92
C TRP A 11 8.92 5.75 4.92
N LYS A 12 9.66 5.93 3.82
CA LYS A 12 11.07 5.53 3.70
C LYS A 12 12.01 6.30 4.64
N SER A 13 11.63 7.49 5.11
CA SER A 13 12.40 8.21 6.12
C SER A 13 12.27 7.61 7.52
N GLY A 14 11.35 6.64 7.71
CA GLY A 14 11.00 6.08 9.00
C GLY A 14 9.93 6.89 9.75
N ALA A 15 9.41 7.95 9.14
CA ALA A 15 8.20 8.62 9.60
C ALA A 15 6.95 7.84 9.19
N ASN A 16 5.84 8.10 9.86
CA ASN A 16 4.56 7.50 9.52
C ASN A 16 3.50 8.58 9.35
N ILE A 17 3.06 8.79 8.11
CA ILE A 17 1.90 9.62 7.77
C ILE A 17 0.65 8.74 7.71
N TYR A 18 -0.44 9.19 8.32
CA TYR A 18 -1.69 8.44 8.45
C TYR A 18 -2.89 9.38 8.63
N LEU A 19 -4.10 8.86 8.44
CA LEU A 19 -5.35 9.54 8.79
C LEU A 19 -5.67 9.27 10.28
N ASP A 20 -5.78 10.30 11.10
CA ASP A 20 -6.08 10.16 12.54
C ASP A 20 -7.56 9.80 12.74
N GLU A 21 -7.81 8.78 13.56
CA GLU A 21 -9.16 8.27 13.81
C GLU A 21 -10.04 9.24 14.61
N LYS A 22 -9.44 10.21 15.32
CA LYS A 22 -10.17 11.14 16.20
C LYS A 22 -10.86 12.25 15.44
N ASP A 23 -10.19 12.81 14.43
CA ASP A 23 -10.61 14.02 13.73
C ASP A 23 -10.55 13.88 12.21
N ASP A 24 -10.20 12.68 11.70
CA ASP A 24 -10.05 12.39 10.28
C ASP A 24 -9.04 13.32 9.59
N GLN A 25 -8.09 13.92 10.32
CA GLN A 25 -7.03 14.75 9.74
C GLN A 25 -5.78 13.92 9.42
N VAL A 26 -4.97 14.41 8.48
CA VAL A 26 -3.69 13.78 8.18
C VAL A 26 -2.68 14.15 9.27
N ALA A 27 -2.13 13.14 9.93
CA ALA A 27 -1.14 13.29 11.00
C ALA A 27 0.17 12.58 10.64
N ILE A 28 1.28 13.02 11.25
CA ILE A 28 2.61 12.47 11.02
C ILE A 28 3.27 12.14 12.36
N LYS A 29 3.71 10.88 12.51
CA LYS A 29 4.61 10.44 13.59
C LYS A 29 6.06 10.51 13.10
N LYS A 30 6.98 10.96 13.99
CA LYS A 30 8.41 11.14 13.72
C LYS A 30 8.70 12.07 12.53
N GLN A 31 7.94 13.16 12.42
CA GLN A 31 8.07 14.16 11.34
C GLN A 31 9.50 14.70 11.18
N ASN A 32 10.27 14.77 12.27
CA ASN A 32 11.66 15.22 12.27
C ASN A 32 12.63 14.35 11.44
N LEU A 33 12.21 13.15 11.01
CA LEU A 33 12.98 12.29 10.10
C LEU A 33 12.74 12.65 8.62
N ILE A 34 11.72 13.42 8.31
CA ILE A 34 11.34 13.77 6.93
C ILE A 34 12.26 14.90 6.43
N PRO A 35 12.94 14.73 5.28
CA PRO A 35 13.69 15.82 4.65
C PRO A 35 12.81 17.05 4.38
N SER A 36 13.34 18.26 4.56
CA SER A 36 12.57 19.49 4.45
C SER A 36 11.86 19.66 3.10
N GLU A 37 12.50 19.27 1.99
CA GLU A 37 11.92 19.32 0.65
C GLU A 37 10.69 18.40 0.51
N ILE A 38 10.72 17.22 1.14
CA ILE A 38 9.60 16.27 1.14
C ILE A 38 8.46 16.79 2.02
N MET A 39 8.77 17.41 3.16
CA MET A 39 7.75 18.03 4.01
C MET A 39 7.06 19.21 3.29
N GLN A 40 7.84 20.09 2.66
CA GLN A 40 7.30 21.20 1.87
C GLN A 40 6.41 20.71 0.73
N ALA A 41 6.82 19.64 0.05
CA ALA A 41 5.99 19.01 -0.96
C ALA A 41 4.68 18.44 -0.38
N ALA A 42 4.73 17.80 0.79
CA ALA A 42 3.55 17.27 1.46
C ALA A 42 2.56 18.40 1.84
N GLU A 43 3.06 19.52 2.36
CA GLU A 43 2.26 20.70 2.68
C GLU A 43 1.57 21.29 1.45
N GLN A 44 2.32 21.45 0.35
CA GLN A 44 1.78 21.97 -0.92
C GLN A 44 0.75 21.04 -1.56
N ASN A 45 0.79 19.74 -1.26
CA ASN A 45 -0.11 18.72 -1.81
C ASN A 45 -1.05 18.14 -0.74
N TYR A 46 -1.28 18.86 0.36
CA TYR A 46 -2.06 18.36 1.51
C TYR A 46 -3.44 17.81 1.10
N GLN A 47 -4.19 18.55 0.27
CA GLN A 47 -5.53 18.12 -0.13
C GLN A 47 -5.50 16.79 -0.91
N VAL A 48 -4.53 16.61 -1.81
CA VAL A 48 -4.39 15.37 -2.59
C VAL A 48 -4.02 14.20 -1.68
N ILE A 49 -3.16 14.43 -0.69
CA ILE A 49 -2.80 13.43 0.33
C ILE A 49 -4.03 13.06 1.18
N TYR A 50 -4.78 14.06 1.62
CA TYR A 50 -6.01 13.88 2.39
C TYR A 50 -7.03 13.07 1.60
N ASP A 51 -7.29 13.43 0.34
CA ASP A 51 -8.22 12.73 -0.54
C ASP A 51 -7.77 11.29 -0.80
N TRP A 52 -6.46 11.08 -0.96
CA TRP A 52 -5.88 9.74 -1.06
C TRP A 52 -6.20 8.92 0.20
N PHE A 53 -5.91 9.40 1.41
CA PHE A 53 -6.26 8.68 2.64
C PHE A 53 -7.76 8.43 2.78
N LYS A 54 -8.60 9.43 2.45
CA LYS A 54 -10.05 9.29 2.47
C LYS A 54 -10.55 8.24 1.49
N SER A 55 -9.95 8.12 0.32
CA SER A 55 -10.31 7.11 -0.67
C SER A 55 -10.04 5.67 -0.21
N TRP A 56 -9.24 5.47 0.84
CA TRP A 56 -9.01 4.16 1.46
C TRP A 56 -9.94 3.90 2.65
N LYS A 57 -10.69 4.90 3.13
CA LYS A 57 -11.61 4.76 4.26
C LYS A 57 -12.81 3.91 3.82
N GLY A 58 -12.98 2.77 4.48
CA GLY A 58 -14.07 1.83 4.17
C GLY A 58 -13.76 0.87 3.02
N GLU A 59 -12.53 0.87 2.51
CA GLU A 59 -12.09 -0.05 1.46
C GLU A 59 -12.01 -1.50 1.99
N SER A 60 -12.12 -2.47 1.10
CA SER A 60 -12.20 -3.88 1.47
C SER A 60 -10.89 -4.40 2.10
N LEU A 61 -11.00 -5.43 2.95
CA LEU A 61 -9.83 -6.05 3.59
C LEU A 61 -8.87 -6.67 2.55
N GLU A 62 -9.42 -7.16 1.43
CA GLU A 62 -8.65 -7.64 0.28
C GLU A 62 -7.73 -6.52 -0.24
N LYS A 63 -8.29 -5.35 -0.56
CA LYS A 63 -7.53 -4.21 -1.10
C LYS A 63 -6.49 -3.71 -0.09
N ILE A 64 -6.87 -3.60 1.18
CA ILE A 64 -5.93 -3.19 2.24
C ILE A 64 -4.79 -4.20 2.38
N THR A 65 -5.06 -5.49 2.20
CA THR A 65 -4.03 -6.55 2.24
C THR A 65 -3.08 -6.41 1.07
N LEU A 66 -3.59 -6.25 -0.15
CA LEU A 66 -2.80 -6.05 -1.36
C LEU A 66 -1.93 -4.79 -1.28
N MET A 67 -2.50 -3.67 -0.81
CA MET A 67 -1.74 -2.43 -0.58
C MET A 67 -0.55 -2.66 0.35
N LYS A 68 -0.74 -3.38 1.47
CA LYS A 68 0.34 -3.66 2.43
C LYS A 68 1.42 -4.58 1.84
N ILE A 69 1.02 -5.58 1.04
CA ILE A 69 1.97 -6.44 0.32
C ILE A 69 2.79 -5.58 -0.65
N PHE A 70 2.13 -4.77 -1.46
CA PHE A 70 2.78 -3.88 -2.42
C PHE A 70 3.76 -2.92 -1.74
N TYR A 71 3.36 -2.24 -0.66
CA TYR A 71 4.22 -1.30 0.07
C TYR A 71 5.43 -1.99 0.70
N HIS A 72 5.29 -3.26 1.09
CA HIS A 72 6.40 -4.08 1.54
C HIS A 72 7.41 -4.33 0.41
N PHE A 73 6.94 -4.75 -0.77
CA PHE A 73 7.81 -5.00 -1.92
C PHE A 73 8.51 -3.76 -2.45
N CYS A 74 7.83 -2.61 -2.46
CA CYS A 74 8.45 -1.35 -2.86
C CYS A 74 9.43 -0.80 -1.82
N GLY A 75 9.55 -1.45 -0.65
CA GLY A 75 10.39 -0.99 0.45
C GLY A 75 9.91 0.33 1.06
N TRP A 76 8.62 0.64 0.92
CA TRP A 76 8.03 1.84 1.49
C TRP A 76 7.67 1.63 2.95
N GLN A 77 7.10 0.47 3.28
CA GLN A 77 6.75 0.09 4.65
C GLN A 77 7.15 -1.37 4.91
N HIS A 78 7.86 -1.62 6.01
CA HIS A 78 8.19 -2.98 6.40
C HIS A 78 7.03 -3.65 7.16
N ASN A 79 6.78 -4.92 6.84
CA ASN A 79 5.78 -5.74 7.52
C ASN A 79 6.31 -7.16 7.69
N GLU A 80 6.84 -7.48 8.86
CA GLU A 80 7.47 -8.78 9.15
C GLU A 80 6.51 -9.96 9.00
N LYS A 81 5.23 -9.78 9.36
CA LYS A 81 4.22 -10.85 9.24
C LYS A 81 3.95 -11.19 7.78
N LEU A 82 3.80 -10.17 6.92
CA LEU A 82 3.66 -10.38 5.48
C LEU A 82 4.94 -10.97 4.88
N HIS A 83 6.10 -10.47 5.29
CA HIS A 83 7.40 -10.99 4.84
C HIS A 83 7.54 -12.49 5.12
N LYS A 84 7.26 -12.90 6.37
CA LYS A 84 7.30 -14.30 6.78
C LYS A 84 6.33 -15.16 5.98
N TRP A 85 5.08 -14.71 5.84
CA TRP A 85 4.07 -15.44 5.05
C TRP A 85 4.52 -15.68 3.61
N LEU A 86 5.00 -14.64 2.93
CA LEU A 86 5.38 -14.72 1.52
C LEU A 86 6.68 -15.49 1.28
N LEU A 87 7.52 -15.63 2.31
CA LEU A 87 8.66 -16.56 2.28
C LEU A 87 8.24 -18.01 2.52
N ASP A 88 7.28 -18.24 3.43
CA ASP A 88 6.81 -19.58 3.78
C ASP A 88 5.89 -20.18 2.70
N GLU A 89 5.18 -19.37 1.91
CA GLU A 89 4.27 -19.81 0.85
C GLU A 89 4.62 -19.20 -0.53
N GLU A 90 5.53 -19.84 -1.26
CA GLU A 90 5.97 -19.42 -2.60
C GLU A 90 4.82 -19.21 -3.59
N ASP A 91 3.82 -20.09 -3.58
CA ASP A 91 2.60 -19.94 -4.41
C ASP A 91 1.85 -18.63 -4.14
N SER A 92 1.83 -18.16 -2.88
CA SER A 92 1.19 -16.89 -2.51
C SER A 92 1.97 -15.70 -3.07
N LEU A 93 3.30 -15.80 -3.06
CA LEU A 93 4.19 -14.81 -3.67
C LEU A 93 4.04 -14.78 -5.20
N GLN A 94 4.05 -15.96 -5.83
CA GLN A 94 3.86 -16.09 -7.27
C GLN A 94 2.52 -15.50 -7.72
N LEU A 95 1.43 -15.79 -6.99
CA LEU A 95 0.11 -15.23 -7.28
C LEU A 95 0.08 -13.70 -7.18
N PHE A 96 0.82 -13.12 -6.23
CA PHE A 96 0.97 -11.66 -6.14
C PHE A 96 1.72 -11.08 -7.35
N TYR A 97 2.78 -11.73 -7.83
CA TYR A 97 3.47 -11.30 -9.06
C TYR A 97 2.60 -11.42 -10.31
N GLU A 98 1.81 -12.47 -10.43
CA GLU A 98 0.86 -12.59 -11.53
C GLU A 98 -0.18 -11.47 -11.48
N TRP A 99 -0.66 -11.11 -10.28
CA TRP A 99 -1.58 -9.99 -10.11
C TRP A 99 -0.96 -8.66 -10.56
N THR A 100 0.32 -8.38 -10.24
CA THR A 100 0.99 -7.17 -10.73
C THR A 100 1.22 -7.17 -12.23
N ILE A 101 1.43 -8.34 -12.85
CA ILE A 101 1.50 -8.48 -14.31
C ILE A 101 0.15 -8.14 -14.96
N VAL A 102 -0.96 -8.60 -14.39
CA VAL A 102 -2.32 -8.24 -14.89
C VAL A 102 -2.53 -6.73 -14.83
N LEU A 103 -2.18 -6.08 -13.73
CA LEU A 103 -2.25 -4.62 -13.62
C LEU A 103 -1.37 -3.91 -14.67
N ALA A 104 -0.15 -4.42 -14.91
CA ALA A 104 0.73 -3.87 -15.93
C ALA A 104 0.14 -4.01 -17.34
N ASN A 105 -0.48 -5.14 -17.64
CA ASN A 105 -1.22 -5.36 -18.89
C ASN A 105 -2.43 -4.41 -19.03
N ASN A 106 -3.04 -4.02 -17.92
CA ASN A 106 -4.10 -3.01 -17.86
C ASN A 106 -3.59 -1.57 -17.94
N GLY A 107 -2.27 -1.36 -18.00
CA GLY A 107 -1.66 -0.05 -18.22
C GLY A 107 -0.98 0.57 -16.99
N TRP A 108 -0.92 -0.13 -15.87
CA TRP A 108 -0.17 0.34 -14.70
C TRP A 108 1.34 0.30 -14.97
N LYS A 109 1.97 1.46 -15.07
CA LYS A 109 3.38 1.57 -15.49
C LYS A 109 4.29 2.17 -14.45
N ASP A 110 3.73 2.92 -13.52
CA ASP A 110 4.47 3.59 -12.47
C ASP A 110 3.95 3.15 -11.09
N VAL A 111 4.86 2.67 -10.26
CA VAL A 111 4.58 2.25 -8.88
C VAL A 111 3.96 3.37 -8.05
N TYR A 112 4.17 4.63 -8.43
CA TYR A 112 3.60 5.80 -7.75
C TYR A 112 2.20 6.20 -8.27
N GLU A 113 1.63 5.46 -9.22
CA GLU A 113 0.22 5.54 -9.57
C GLU A 113 -0.63 4.63 -8.68
N ASP A 114 -1.86 5.05 -8.40
CA ASP A 114 -2.79 4.23 -7.63
C ASP A 114 -3.25 3.03 -8.46
N HIS A 115 -2.71 1.85 -8.12
CA HIS A 115 -2.99 0.59 -8.82
C HIS A 115 -4.49 0.29 -8.95
N ARG A 116 -5.35 0.80 -8.05
CA ARG A 116 -6.81 0.58 -8.09
C ARG A 116 -7.46 1.06 -9.39
N GLN A 117 -6.84 2.04 -10.06
CA GLN A 117 -7.32 2.57 -11.34
C GLN A 117 -7.15 1.58 -12.51
N PHE A 118 -6.33 0.54 -12.32
CA PHE A 118 -5.97 -0.45 -13.33
C PHE A 118 -6.54 -1.84 -13.00
N GLU A 119 -7.40 -1.93 -11.99
CA GLU A 119 -8.03 -3.18 -11.61
C GLU A 119 -9.23 -3.50 -12.51
N ASN A 120 -9.42 -4.78 -12.80
CA ASN A 120 -10.53 -5.33 -13.56
C ASN A 120 -11.04 -6.63 -12.90
N ASP A 121 -11.99 -7.31 -13.54
CA ASP A 121 -12.58 -8.55 -12.99
C ASP A 121 -11.52 -9.63 -12.73
N GLU A 122 -10.54 -9.78 -13.61
CA GLU A 122 -9.44 -10.74 -13.47
C GLU A 122 -8.58 -10.41 -12.24
N SER A 123 -8.09 -9.17 -12.13
CA SER A 123 -7.27 -8.77 -11.00
C SER A 123 -8.04 -8.81 -9.68
N ASN A 124 -9.35 -8.56 -9.70
CA ASN A 124 -10.21 -8.64 -8.52
C ASN A 124 -10.38 -10.09 -8.02
N VAL A 125 -10.53 -11.06 -8.94
CA VAL A 125 -10.56 -12.48 -8.58
C VAL A 125 -9.23 -12.92 -7.96
N MET A 126 -8.10 -12.45 -8.50
CA MET A 126 -6.78 -12.74 -7.96
C MET A 126 -6.56 -12.09 -6.59
N ALA A 127 -6.93 -10.82 -6.42
CA ALA A 127 -6.82 -10.12 -5.14
C ALA A 127 -7.59 -10.85 -4.02
N ARG A 128 -8.78 -11.37 -4.34
CA ARG A 128 -9.56 -12.21 -3.41
C ARG A 128 -8.81 -13.49 -3.03
N LYS A 129 -8.25 -14.22 -4.00
CA LYS A 129 -7.47 -15.45 -3.73
C LYS A 129 -6.24 -15.17 -2.87
N ILE A 130 -5.52 -14.06 -3.14
CA ILE A 130 -4.36 -13.64 -2.33
C ILE A 130 -4.80 -13.38 -0.88
N TYR A 131 -5.89 -12.64 -0.68
CA TYR A 131 -6.43 -12.39 0.65
C TYR A 131 -6.87 -13.66 1.38
N GLU A 132 -7.58 -14.57 0.70
CA GLU A 132 -8.01 -15.85 1.28
C GLU A 132 -6.80 -16.66 1.77
N ARG A 133 -5.72 -16.70 0.99
CA ARG A 133 -4.46 -17.35 1.39
C ARG A 133 -3.81 -16.65 2.59
N ALA A 134 -3.79 -15.32 2.62
CA ALA A 134 -3.30 -14.55 3.78
C ALA A 134 -4.06 -14.89 5.07
N VAL A 135 -5.40 -14.98 4.98
CA VAL A 135 -6.26 -15.33 6.12
C VAL A 135 -6.02 -16.77 6.58
N ILE A 136 -5.88 -17.71 5.65
CA ILE A 136 -5.58 -19.12 5.97
C ILE A 136 -4.24 -19.22 6.71
N TYR A 137 -3.20 -18.57 6.18
CA TYR A 137 -1.89 -18.56 6.81
C TYR A 137 -1.93 -17.95 8.21
N ALA A 138 -2.57 -16.79 8.37
CA ALA A 138 -2.72 -16.14 9.67
C ALA A 138 -3.45 -17.03 10.71
N LYS A 139 -4.41 -17.85 10.28
CA LYS A 139 -5.15 -18.79 11.15
C LYS A 139 -4.34 -20.01 11.58
N ARG A 140 -3.29 -20.38 10.85
CA ARG A 140 -2.43 -21.55 11.16
C ARG A 140 -1.47 -21.30 12.33
N GLY A 141 -1.44 -20.08 12.87
CA GLY A 141 -0.60 -19.72 14.01
C GLY A 141 0.77 -19.20 13.58
N ALA A 142 0.78 -18.02 12.96
CA ALA A 142 1.99 -17.23 12.74
C ALA A 142 2.77 -17.02 14.04
#